data_AF-A0AAW5QQ07-F1
#
_entry.id   AF-A0AAW5QQ07-F1
#
_cell.length_a   1.000
_cell.length_b   1.000
_cell.length_c   1.000
_cell.angle_alpha   90.00
_cell.angle_beta   90.00
_cell.angle_gamma   90.00
#
_symmetry.space_group_name_H-M   'P 1'
#
loop_
_entity.id
_entity.type
_entity.pdbx_description
1 polymer ?
#
loop_
_entity_poly.entity_id
_entity_poly.type
_entity_poly.pdbx_seq_one_letter_code
_entity_poly.pdbx_strand_id
1 'polypeptide(L)'
;MSLCTVSYLDQDQRLAYEDTQAARIYAYVPNLGRFVPHPQLGRDFYWDNELDWTPIDAATGHGIVEVGQLGNLDGRRHSYLLDELTAEPDHKTLAEVFGAQPVPERTPSPQEFTAAKIHALASAAPGKWLTYKVYDRDKRKAARFVAEPTSSVSSPTGLR
;
A
#
# COMPACT_ATOMS: atom_id res chain seq x y z
N MET A 1 -0.87 3.05 6.81
CA MET A 1 -1.47 3.97 5.82
C MET A 1 -0.36 4.48 4.94
N SER A 2 -0.47 4.28 3.63
CA SER A 2 0.49 4.75 2.65
C SER A 2 -0.24 5.33 1.43
N LEU A 3 0.31 6.41 0.87
CA LEU A 3 -0.19 7.05 -0.35
C LEU A 3 0.84 6.81 -1.45
N CYS A 4 0.38 6.40 -2.63
CA CYS A 4 1.25 6.01 -3.73
C CYS A 4 0.72 6.55 -5.06
N THR A 5 1.62 6.90 -5.97
CA THR A 5 1.28 6.88 -7.39
C THR A 5 1.50 5.48 -7.94
N VAL A 6 0.55 5.00 -8.74
CA VAL A 6 0.60 3.68 -9.39
C VAL A 6 0.70 3.89 -10.88
N SER A 7 1.60 3.19 -11.56
CA SER A 7 1.76 3.26 -13.00
C SER A 7 1.98 1.91 -13.64
N TYR A 8 1.52 1.77 -14.88
CA TYR A 8 1.94 0.68 -15.76
C TYR A 8 2.83 1.27 -16.84
N LEU A 9 4.10 0.85 -16.88
CA LEU A 9 5.09 1.25 -17.89
C LEU A 9 5.18 2.78 -18.09
N ASP A 10 5.06 3.55 -17.01
CA ASP A 10 5.05 5.03 -16.99
C ASP A 10 3.92 5.73 -17.78
N GLN A 11 2.88 5.01 -18.24
CA GLN A 11 1.85 5.60 -19.12
C GLN A 11 0.54 5.95 -18.40
N ASP A 12 0.12 5.14 -17.43
CA ASP A 12 -1.16 5.33 -16.71
C ASP A 12 -0.94 5.61 -15.23
N GLN A 13 -0.83 6.89 -14.86
CA GLN A 13 -0.66 7.26 -13.45
C GLN A 13 -2.01 7.28 -12.73
N ARG A 14 -2.09 6.61 -11.59
CA ARG A 14 -3.21 6.67 -10.64
C ARG A 14 -2.70 7.11 -9.28
N LEU A 15 -3.56 7.72 -8.48
CA LEU A 15 -3.28 7.99 -7.07
C LEU A 15 -4.02 6.96 -6.23
N ALA A 16 -3.28 6.18 -5.45
CA ALA A 16 -3.79 5.11 -4.61
C ALA A 16 -3.47 5.33 -3.14
N TYR A 17 -4.39 4.89 -2.29
CA TYR A 17 -4.30 4.93 -0.84
C TYR A 17 -4.47 3.52 -0.26
N GLU A 18 -3.53 3.10 0.57
CA GLU A 18 -3.58 1.85 1.32
C GLU A 18 -4.18 2.07 2.71
N ASP A 19 -5.36 1.49 2.93
CA ASP A 19 -5.91 1.30 4.27
C ASP A 19 -5.34 0.02 4.88
N THR A 20 -4.33 0.20 5.72
CA THR A 20 -3.63 -0.90 6.41
C THR A 20 -4.50 -1.62 7.45
N GLN A 21 -5.59 -1.01 7.94
CA GLN A 21 -6.48 -1.68 8.90
C GLN A 21 -7.47 -2.59 8.18
N ALA A 22 -8.02 -2.12 7.06
CA ALA A 22 -8.94 -2.89 6.24
C ALA A 22 -8.24 -3.84 5.25
N ALA A 23 -6.90 -3.71 5.08
CA ALA A 23 -6.12 -4.39 4.05
C ALA A 23 -6.70 -4.16 2.64
N ARG A 24 -7.04 -2.89 2.34
CA ARG A 24 -7.66 -2.48 1.07
C ARG A 24 -6.89 -1.37 0.39
N ILE A 25 -6.93 -1.38 -0.93
CA ILE A 25 -6.46 -0.28 -1.75
C ILE A 25 -7.65 0.50 -2.28
N TYR A 26 -7.58 1.81 -2.15
CA TYR A 26 -8.50 2.76 -2.75
C TYR A 26 -7.79 3.54 -3.84
N ALA A 27 -8.47 3.86 -4.93
CA ALA A 27 -7.97 4.72 -6.00
C ALA A 27 -8.75 6.03 -6.04
N TYR A 28 -8.07 7.15 -6.28
CA TYR A 28 -8.71 8.43 -6.51
C TYR A 28 -9.45 8.43 -7.85
N VAL A 29 -10.71 8.84 -7.83
CA VAL A 29 -11.55 8.97 -9.02
C VAL A 29 -11.83 10.46 -9.25
N PRO A 30 -11.17 11.11 -10.23
CA PRO A 30 -11.30 12.55 -10.46
C PRO A 30 -12.75 13.00 -10.70
N ASN A 31 -13.55 12.22 -11.44
CA ASN A 31 -14.96 12.52 -11.70
C ASN A 31 -15.81 12.67 -10.43
N LEU A 32 -15.41 12.00 -9.33
CA LEU A 32 -16.17 11.93 -8.08
C LEU A 32 -15.52 12.72 -6.94
N GLY A 33 -14.28 13.18 -7.10
CA GLY A 33 -13.53 13.90 -6.06
C GLY A 33 -13.26 13.07 -4.80
N ARG A 34 -13.23 11.73 -4.92
CA ARG A 34 -13.10 10.81 -3.78
C ARG A 34 -12.29 9.56 -4.13
N PHE A 35 -11.82 8.87 -3.10
CA PHE A 35 -11.16 7.57 -3.20
C PHE A 35 -12.18 6.45 -3.06
N VAL A 36 -12.12 5.48 -3.97
CA VAL A 36 -13.05 4.33 -4.01
C VAL A 36 -12.23 3.01 -4.01
N PRO A 37 -12.68 1.95 -3.32
CA PRO A 37 -12.02 0.66 -3.30
C PRO A 37 -11.73 0.17 -4.72
N HIS A 38 -10.53 -0.35 -4.92
CA HIS A 38 -10.11 -0.86 -6.22
C HIS A 38 -9.53 -2.27 -6.06
N PRO A 39 -10.37 -3.32 -6.08
CA PRO A 39 -9.95 -4.69 -5.79
C PRO A 39 -8.81 -5.19 -6.68
N GLN A 40 -8.78 -4.79 -7.95
CA GLN A 40 -7.71 -5.17 -8.88
C GLN A 40 -6.35 -4.56 -8.48
N LEU A 41 -6.34 -3.31 -8.00
CA LEU A 41 -5.11 -2.68 -7.51
C LEU A 41 -4.69 -3.28 -6.17
N GLY A 42 -5.66 -3.67 -5.32
CA GLY A 42 -5.36 -4.46 -4.13
C GLY A 42 -4.74 -5.80 -4.49
N ARG A 43 -5.24 -6.46 -5.54
CA ARG A 43 -4.70 -7.73 -5.99
C ARG A 43 -3.24 -7.59 -6.44
N ASP A 44 -2.98 -6.59 -7.25
CA ASP A 44 -1.63 -6.26 -7.70
C ASP A 44 -0.71 -5.95 -6.52
N PHE A 45 -1.13 -5.04 -5.63
CA PHE A 45 -0.33 -4.58 -4.50
C PHE A 45 0.07 -5.70 -3.52
N TYR A 46 -0.83 -6.65 -3.27
CA TYR A 46 -0.60 -7.71 -2.28
C TYR A 46 -0.07 -9.02 -2.87
N TRP A 47 -0.28 -9.29 -4.16
CA TRP A 47 0.07 -10.58 -4.78
C TRP A 47 0.80 -10.44 -6.11
N ASP A 48 0.21 -9.80 -7.12
CA ASP A 48 0.71 -9.92 -8.49
C ASP A 48 2.00 -9.08 -8.72
N ASN A 49 2.09 -7.90 -8.09
CA ASN A 49 3.23 -6.97 -8.16
C ASN A 49 3.68 -6.62 -9.59
N GLU A 50 2.73 -6.44 -10.51
CA GLU A 50 3.00 -6.11 -11.92
C GLU A 50 3.09 -4.60 -12.16
N LEU A 51 2.49 -3.77 -11.29
CA LEU A 51 2.51 -2.32 -11.41
C LEU A 51 3.66 -1.68 -10.62
N ASP A 52 4.05 -0.48 -11.05
CA ASP A 52 5.02 0.35 -10.34
C ASP A 52 4.31 1.18 -9.27
N TRP A 53 4.67 0.96 -8.01
CA TRP A 53 4.11 1.66 -6.85
C TRP A 53 5.13 2.61 -6.25
N THR A 54 4.95 3.92 -6.48
CA THR A 54 5.84 4.96 -5.95
C THR A 54 5.18 5.67 -4.78
N PRO A 55 5.69 5.52 -3.54
CA PRO A 55 5.15 6.22 -2.38
C PRO A 55 5.33 7.74 -2.50
N ILE A 56 4.32 8.48 -2.07
CA ILE A 56 4.32 9.94 -2.03
C ILE A 56 3.78 10.44 -0.68
N ASP A 57 4.07 11.69 -0.34
CA ASP A 57 3.48 12.35 0.82
C ASP A 57 2.11 12.99 0.50
N ALA A 58 1.38 13.37 1.54
CA ALA A 58 0.06 13.98 1.40
C ALA A 58 0.10 15.33 0.66
N ALA A 59 1.19 16.09 0.79
CA ALA A 59 1.35 17.36 0.10
C ALA A 59 1.46 17.16 -1.42
N THR A 60 2.27 16.19 -1.85
CA THR A 60 2.41 15.81 -3.26
C THR A 60 1.09 15.26 -3.80
N GLY A 61 0.41 14.41 -3.02
CA GLY A 61 -0.91 13.88 -3.39
C GLY A 61 -1.96 14.98 -3.58
N HIS A 62 -2.00 15.95 -2.68
CA HIS A 62 -2.84 17.15 -2.81
C HIS A 62 -2.52 17.92 -4.08
N GLY A 63 -1.24 18.15 -4.37
CA GLY A 63 -0.81 18.83 -5.59
C GLY A 63 -1.28 18.14 -6.86
N ILE A 64 -1.16 16.81 -6.94
CA ILE A 64 -1.64 16.00 -8.08
C ILE A 64 -3.15 16.19 -8.31
N VAL A 65 -3.93 16.21 -7.22
CA VAL A 65 -5.39 16.39 -7.29
C VAL A 65 -5.77 17.82 -7.70
N GLU A 66 -5.13 18.83 -7.08
CA GLU A 66 -5.44 20.24 -7.30
C GLU A 66 -5.14 20.68 -8.74
N VAL A 67 -4.01 20.25 -9.29
CA VAL A 67 -3.61 20.60 -10.67
C VAL A 67 -4.34 19.76 -11.72
N GLY A 68 -5.18 18.80 -11.30
CA GLY A 68 -5.94 17.94 -12.20
C GLY A 68 -5.05 17.04 -13.08
N GLN A 69 -3.89 16.63 -12.57
CA GLN A 69 -2.93 15.81 -13.31
C GLN A 69 -3.52 14.44 -13.71
N LEU A 70 -4.46 13.94 -12.92
CA LEU A 70 -5.20 12.72 -13.21
C LEU A 70 -6.42 13.06 -14.07
N GLY A 71 -6.45 12.53 -15.29
CA GLY A 71 -7.56 12.71 -16.22
C GLY A 71 -8.86 12.07 -15.71
N ASN A 72 -9.99 12.68 -16.08
CA ASN A 72 -11.31 12.09 -15.83
C ASN A 72 -11.51 10.82 -16.67
N LEU A 73 -12.26 9.87 -16.13
CA LEU A 73 -12.81 8.77 -16.90
C LEU A 73 -13.82 9.32 -17.91
N ASP A 74 -13.68 8.91 -19.17
CA ASP A 74 -14.64 9.25 -20.23
C ASP A 74 -15.96 8.53 -19.96
N GLY A 75 -16.95 9.26 -19.45
CA GLY A 75 -18.26 8.72 -19.10
C GLY A 75 -19.10 8.27 -20.28
N ARG A 76 -18.75 8.58 -21.53
CA ARG A 76 -19.41 7.97 -22.70
C ARG A 76 -18.94 6.54 -22.94
N ARG A 77 -17.66 6.26 -22.66
CA ARG A 77 -17.04 4.94 -22.85
C ARG A 77 -17.14 4.06 -21.60
N HIS A 78 -17.14 4.67 -20.43
CA HIS A 78 -17.08 3.99 -19.14
C HIS A 78 -18.26 4.34 -18.22
N SER A 79 -19.44 4.61 -18.79
CA SER A 79 -20.64 4.96 -18.01
C SER A 79 -20.95 3.93 -16.93
N TYR A 80 -20.95 2.65 -17.28
CA TYR A 80 -21.20 1.55 -16.33
C TYR A 80 -20.23 1.56 -15.15
N LEU A 81 -18.94 1.75 -15.42
CA LEU A 81 -17.92 1.83 -14.37
C LEU A 81 -18.11 3.08 -13.50
N LEU A 82 -18.46 4.22 -14.10
CA LEU A 82 -18.75 5.43 -13.34
C LEU A 82 -19.99 5.28 -12.46
N ASP A 83 -21.04 4.62 -12.95
CA ASP A 83 -22.25 4.34 -12.18
C ASP A 83 -21.94 3.41 -10.99
N GLU A 84 -21.14 2.37 -11.22
CA GLU A 84 -20.66 1.46 -10.16
C GLU A 84 -19.85 2.22 -9.09
N LEU A 85 -18.84 3.00 -9.50
CA LEU A 85 -18.02 3.80 -8.59
C LEU A 85 -18.82 4.89 -7.87
N THR A 86 -19.91 5.38 -8.47
CA THR A 86 -20.81 6.35 -7.85
C THR A 86 -21.68 5.69 -6.78
N ALA A 87 -22.15 4.48 -7.05
CA ALA A 87 -23.00 3.71 -6.13
C ALA A 87 -22.23 3.11 -4.94
N GLU A 88 -20.90 2.97 -5.03
CA GLU A 88 -20.07 2.39 -3.96
C GLU A 88 -20.17 3.18 -2.64
N PRO A 89 -20.73 2.57 -1.56
CA PRO A 89 -20.86 3.23 -0.27
C PRO A 89 -19.54 3.35 0.50
N ASP A 90 -18.61 2.38 0.35
CA ASP A 90 -17.30 2.44 0.98
C ASP A 90 -16.39 3.38 0.19
N HIS A 91 -16.21 4.60 0.65
CA HIS A 91 -15.33 5.58 0.01
C HIS A 91 -14.57 6.39 1.06
N LYS A 92 -13.46 7.00 0.64
CA LYS A 92 -12.70 7.95 1.46
C LYS A 92 -12.68 9.31 0.79
N THR A 93 -12.94 10.34 1.57
CA THR A 93 -12.81 11.74 1.18
C THR A 93 -11.34 12.15 1.12
N LEU A 94 -11.04 13.23 0.40
CA LEU A 94 -9.71 13.82 0.40
C LEU A 94 -9.25 14.21 1.81
N ALA A 95 -10.16 14.69 2.66
CA ALA A 95 -9.86 15.05 4.04
C ALA A 95 -9.52 13.83 4.90
N GLU A 96 -10.12 12.66 4.67
CA GLU A 96 -9.76 11.44 5.39
C GLU A 96 -8.39 10.92 4.96
N VAL A 97 -8.08 10.99 3.65
CA VAL A 97 -6.82 10.47 3.10
C VAL A 97 -5.64 11.41 3.35
N PHE A 98 -5.86 12.73 3.22
CA PHE A 98 -4.79 13.74 3.33
C PHE A 98 -4.84 14.55 4.63
N GLY A 99 -6.03 14.71 5.23
CA GLY A 99 -6.24 15.43 6.48
C GLY A 99 -5.98 14.57 7.73
N ALA A 100 -5.60 13.30 7.55
CA ALA A 100 -4.79 12.62 8.54
C ALA A 100 -3.48 13.41 8.67
N GLN A 101 -3.43 14.34 9.63
CA GLN A 101 -2.17 14.96 10.04
C GLN A 101 -1.12 13.85 10.13
N PRO A 102 0.12 14.06 9.64
CA PRO A 102 1.15 13.07 9.82
C PRO A 102 1.20 12.78 11.31
N VAL A 103 0.74 11.58 11.72
CA VAL A 103 0.91 11.13 13.09
C VAL A 103 2.42 11.22 13.28
N PRO A 104 2.92 12.13 14.15
CA PRO A 104 4.35 12.27 14.33
C PRO A 104 4.87 10.86 14.59
N GLU A 105 5.88 10.42 13.83
CA GLU A 105 6.45 9.08 13.92
C GLU A 105 6.76 8.79 15.39
N ARG A 106 5.82 8.12 16.07
CA ARG A 106 5.93 7.86 17.48
C ARG A 106 6.73 6.59 17.59
N THR A 107 8.00 6.75 17.94
CA THR A 107 8.79 5.62 18.42
C THR A 107 8.12 5.15 19.72
N PRO A 108 7.59 3.91 19.78
CA PRO A 108 6.99 3.40 21.01
C PRO A 108 8.03 3.47 22.12
N SER A 109 7.63 3.91 23.31
CA SER A 109 8.53 3.88 24.44
C SER A 109 8.95 2.42 24.74
N PRO A 110 10.11 2.19 25.38
CA PRO A 110 10.53 0.84 25.78
C PRO A 110 9.45 0.08 26.59
N GLN A 111 8.64 0.81 27.36
CA GLN A 111 7.52 0.25 28.12
C GLN A 111 6.38 -0.23 27.22
N GLU A 112 5.99 0.56 26.23
CA GLU A 112 4.95 0.18 25.27
C GLU A 112 5.38 -1.01 24.41
N PHE A 113 6.65 -1.05 24.02
CA PHE A 113 7.20 -2.19 23.29
C PHE A 113 7.18 -3.47 24.14
N THR A 114 7.45 -3.34 25.44
CA THR A 114 7.40 -4.46 26.39
C THR A 114 5.97 -4.94 26.62
N ALA A 115 5.01 -4.02 26.78
CA ALA A 115 3.60 -4.36 26.92
C ALA A 115 3.06 -5.08 25.67
N ALA A 116 3.41 -4.60 24.47
CA ALA A 116 3.04 -5.24 23.21
C ALA A 116 3.63 -6.65 23.07
N LYS A 117 4.88 -6.86 23.52
CA LYS A 117 5.50 -8.20 23.55
C LYS A 117 4.76 -9.15 24.48
N ILE A 118 4.43 -8.70 25.70
CA ILE A 118 3.70 -9.51 26.68
C ILE A 118 2.33 -9.90 26.12
N HIS A 119 1.63 -8.93 25.51
CA HIS A 119 0.34 -9.19 24.89
C HIS A 119 0.45 -10.20 23.73
N ALA A 120 1.39 -10.00 22.81
CA ALA A 120 1.59 -10.91 21.68
C ALA A 120 1.97 -12.33 22.13
N LEU A 121 2.77 -12.46 23.19
CA LEU A 121 3.10 -13.76 23.79
C LEU A 121 1.89 -14.42 24.43
N ALA A 122 1.07 -13.65 25.15
CA ALA A 122 -0.15 -14.16 25.79
C ALA A 122 -1.23 -14.58 24.78
N SER A 123 -1.27 -13.96 23.61
CA SER A 123 -2.22 -14.29 22.53
C SER A 123 -1.73 -15.41 21.59
N ALA A 124 -0.47 -15.83 21.67
CA ALA A 124 0.05 -16.87 20.80
C ALA A 124 -0.28 -18.28 21.30
N ALA A 125 -0.58 -19.17 20.37
CA ALA A 125 -0.84 -20.57 20.68
C ALA A 125 0.40 -21.23 21.33
N PRO A 126 0.23 -22.05 22.39
CA PRO A 126 1.34 -22.75 23.03
C PRO A 126 2.17 -23.57 22.04
N GLY A 127 3.51 -23.49 22.16
CA GLY A 127 4.45 -24.22 21.31
C GLY A 127 4.76 -23.57 19.96
N LYS A 128 4.22 -22.37 19.67
CA LYS A 128 4.58 -21.58 18.48
C LYS A 128 5.67 -20.56 18.83
N TRP A 129 6.76 -20.57 18.08
CA TRP A 129 7.80 -19.56 18.21
C TRP A 129 7.34 -18.21 17.63
N LEU A 130 7.48 -17.15 18.42
CA LEU A 130 7.29 -15.77 17.98
C LEU A 130 8.66 -15.14 17.75
N THR A 131 8.93 -14.75 16.50
CA THR A 131 10.10 -13.93 16.16
C THR A 131 9.67 -12.48 15.98
N TYR A 132 10.34 -11.56 16.67
CA TYR A 132 10.22 -10.13 16.43
C TYR A 132 11.53 -9.60 15.85
N LYS A 133 11.46 -8.75 14.82
CA LYS A 133 12.61 -8.01 14.30
C LYS A 133 12.48 -6.55 14.70
N VAL A 134 13.52 -6.03 15.36
CA VAL A 134 13.66 -4.60 15.64
C VAL A 134 14.54 -4.03 14.56
N TYR A 135 14.01 -3.09 13.78
CA TYR A 135 14.75 -2.40 12.73
C TYR A 135 15.06 -0.97 13.18
N ASP A 136 16.32 -0.58 13.10
CA ASP A 136 16.71 0.83 13.11
C ASP A 136 16.09 1.55 11.90
N ARG A 137 15.78 2.83 12.07
CA ARG A 137 15.04 3.69 11.12
C ARG A 137 15.60 3.62 9.70
N ASP A 138 16.92 3.58 9.56
CA ASP A 138 17.60 3.54 8.25
C ASP A 138 17.63 2.14 7.62
N LYS A 139 17.42 1.09 8.41
CA LYS A 139 17.47 -0.31 7.96
C LYS A 139 16.11 -0.85 7.49
N ARG A 140 15.01 -0.12 7.69
CA ARG A 140 13.70 -0.46 7.10
C ARG A 140 13.70 -0.40 5.57
N LYS A 141 14.50 0.49 4.97
CA LYS A 141 14.68 0.55 3.50
C LYS A 141 15.50 -0.63 2.97
N ALA A 142 16.49 -1.11 3.72
CA ALA A 142 17.34 -2.23 3.31
C ALA A 142 16.70 -3.61 3.52
N ALA A 143 15.77 -3.75 4.48
CA ALA A 143 15.10 -5.03 4.75
C ALA A 143 14.17 -5.51 3.61
N ARG A 144 13.82 -4.64 2.66
CA ARG A 144 12.98 -4.97 1.49
C ARG A 144 13.79 -5.49 0.28
N PHE A 145 15.13 -5.46 0.34
CA PHE A 145 16.02 -5.89 -0.74
C PHE A 145 16.80 -7.20 -0.48
N VAL A 146 16.56 -7.90 0.63
CA VAL A 146 17.18 -9.21 0.89
C VAL A 146 16.13 -10.23 1.28
N ALA A 147 15.34 -10.63 0.28
CA ALA A 147 14.66 -11.91 0.25
C ALA A 147 14.77 -12.49 -1.18
N GLU A 148 15.98 -12.51 -1.73
CA GLU A 148 16.28 -13.47 -2.79
C GLU A 148 16.47 -14.85 -2.12
N PRO A 149 15.77 -15.91 -2.59
CA PRO A 149 16.20 -17.26 -2.29
C PRO A 149 17.51 -17.51 -3.06
N THR A 150 18.64 -17.30 -2.39
CA THR A 150 19.88 -17.95 -2.81
C THR A 150 19.75 -19.43 -2.52
N SER A 151 19.34 -20.21 -3.53
CA SER A 151 19.72 -21.62 -3.64
C SER A 151 19.57 -22.07 -5.09
N SER A 152 20.72 -22.01 -5.75
CA SER A 152 21.12 -22.67 -6.97
C SER A 152 20.63 -24.12 -7.10
N VAL A 153 20.11 -24.49 -8.28
CA VAL A 153 20.48 -25.76 -8.92
C VAL A 153 20.57 -25.52 -10.44
N SER A 154 21.78 -25.58 -10.97
CA SER A 154 22.03 -25.96 -12.36
C SER A 154 23.22 -26.88 -12.34
N SER A 155 22.95 -28.18 -12.43
CA SER A 155 23.98 -29.19 -12.69
C SER A 155 24.34 -29.16 -14.18
N PRO A 156 25.62 -29.18 -14.55
CA PRO A 156 26.04 -29.80 -15.78
C PRO A 156 26.75 -31.12 -15.48
N THR A 157 26.16 -32.18 -16.02
CA THR A 157 26.78 -33.28 -16.78
C THR A 157 28.19 -33.71 -16.37
N GLY A 158 28.30 -34.95 -15.87
CA GLY A 158 29.58 -35.61 -15.68
C GLY A 158 30.29 -35.98 -16.99
N LEU A 159 31.57 -36.27 -16.88
CA LEU A 159 32.27 -37.27 -17.69
C LEU A 159 33.54 -37.70 -16.95
N ARG A 160 33.81 -38.99 -17.07
CA ARG A 160 34.99 -39.71 -16.59
C ARG A 160 36.25 -39.26 -17.30
#